data_AF-A0A5C7B974-F1
#
_entry.id   AF-A0A5C7B974-F1
#
_cell.length_a   1.000
_cell.length_b   1.000
_cell.length_c   1.000
_cell.angle_alpha   90.00
_cell.angle_beta   90.00
_cell.angle_gamma   90.00
#
_symmetry.space_group_name_H-M   'P 1'
#
loop_
_entity.id
_entity.type
_entity.pdbx_description
1 polymer ?
#
loop_
_entity_poly.entity_id
_entity_poly.type
_entity_poly.pdbx_seq_one_letter_code
_entity_poly.pdbx_strand_id
1 'polypeptide(L)'
;MKTFFKALAFLIAFLPLSIHAQQAEVKAMVDKMFADVLNKDFESLLNMTHPKVFDLVPKEQMLPIIKSTFEGNDEFSVELPKETPSYKISEVFKGKNNNLEYAFVTYDMAMNMTFKKQEFDEESKKMMIPIMKAQGMDVTFTSSNSMNVLMRDRLTIFLKEDATKNEWVVVNYDANSPLFYQVLSSDLLEAAKTYKQNLMFESKKKTEN
;
A
#
# COMPACT_ATOMS: atom_id res chain seq x y z
N MET A 1 30.78 60.67 20.09
CA MET A 1 29.43 60.83 19.52
C MET A 1 29.20 59.66 18.57
N LYS A 2 28.22 58.80 18.85
CA LYS A 2 27.54 57.81 17.97
C LYS A 2 28.43 56.70 17.35
N THR A 3 28.67 55.55 17.97
CA THR A 3 27.86 54.29 18.01
C THR A 3 27.24 53.82 16.70
N PHE A 4 27.19 52.47 16.55
CA PHE A 4 26.27 51.66 15.72
C PHE A 4 26.69 51.48 14.23
N PHE A 5 26.84 50.30 13.61
CA PHE A 5 26.28 48.95 13.80
C PHE A 5 27.22 47.88 13.24
N LYS A 6 27.36 46.75 13.95
CA LYS A 6 27.79 45.47 13.38
C LYS A 6 26.63 44.98 12.50
N ALA A 7 26.78 44.97 11.18
CA ALA A 7 25.81 44.33 10.31
C ALA A 7 26.03 42.81 10.36
N LEU A 8 25.29 42.16 11.26
CA LEU A 8 25.00 40.74 11.25
C LEU A 8 24.29 40.40 9.93
N ALA A 9 25.03 39.91 8.94
CA ALA A 9 24.43 39.30 7.76
C ALA A 9 23.90 37.92 8.18
N PHE A 10 22.61 37.91 8.51
CA PHE A 10 21.81 36.73 8.79
C PHE A 10 21.77 35.86 7.52
N LEU A 11 22.60 34.82 7.46
CA LEU A 11 22.48 33.77 6.44
C LEU A 11 21.17 33.04 6.76
N ILE A 12 20.09 33.41 6.09
CA ILE A 12 18.84 32.65 6.09
C ILE A 12 19.16 31.32 5.42
N ALA A 13 19.50 30.32 6.22
CA ALA A 13 19.43 28.94 5.82
C ALA A 13 17.96 28.68 5.46
N PHE A 14 17.66 28.56 4.17
CA PHE A 14 16.39 27.99 3.70
C PHE A 14 16.32 26.56 4.23
N LEU A 15 15.71 26.40 5.40
CA LEU A 15 15.52 25.13 6.08
C LEU A 15 14.55 24.25 5.26
N PRO A 16 14.73 22.92 5.29
CA PRO A 16 13.97 21.91 4.53
C PRO A 16 12.51 21.73 5.02
N LEU A 17 11.80 22.83 5.30
CA LEU A 17 10.41 22.83 5.78
C LEU A 17 9.47 22.10 4.82
N SER A 18 9.71 22.22 3.51
CA SER A 18 8.86 21.59 2.48
C SER A 18 8.92 20.06 2.52
N ILE A 19 10.07 19.47 2.84
CA ILE A 19 10.23 18.00 2.88
C ILE A 19 9.46 17.42 4.09
N HIS A 20 9.56 18.10 5.24
CA HIS A 20 8.86 17.67 6.45
C HIS A 20 7.34 17.76 6.32
N ALA A 21 6.84 18.80 5.64
CA ALA A 21 5.42 18.98 5.38
C ALA A 21 4.86 17.91 4.42
N GLN A 22 5.57 17.59 3.32
CA GLN A 22 5.17 16.53 2.39
C GLN A 22 5.13 15.15 3.06
N GLN A 23 6.13 14.84 3.90
CA GLN A 23 6.14 13.58 4.65
C GLN A 23 4.95 13.45 5.60
N ALA A 24 4.58 14.55 6.28
CA ALA A 24 3.42 14.57 7.19
C ALA A 24 2.10 14.36 6.44
N GLU A 25 1.96 14.94 5.24
CA GLU A 25 0.79 14.76 4.37
C GLU A 25 0.63 13.31 3.94
N VAL A 26 1.69 12.66 3.45
CA VAL A 26 1.67 11.23 3.10
C VAL A 26 1.33 10.39 4.32
N LYS A 27 1.90 10.67 5.49
CA LYS A 27 1.58 9.93 6.71
C LYS A 27 0.08 10.04 7.06
N ALA A 28 -0.50 11.24 6.98
CA ALA A 28 -1.93 11.42 7.24
C ALA A 28 -2.79 10.60 6.25
N MET A 29 -2.38 10.55 4.98
CA MET A 29 -3.05 9.72 3.96
C MET A 29 -2.93 8.22 4.25
N VAL A 30 -1.78 7.75 4.73
CA VAL A 30 -1.58 6.35 5.15
C VAL A 30 -2.45 6.00 6.35
N ASP A 31 -2.46 6.86 7.37
CA ASP A 31 -3.30 6.68 8.56
C ASP A 31 -4.78 6.61 8.17
N LYS A 32 -5.20 7.50 7.26
CA LYS A 32 -6.56 7.50 6.71
C LYS A 32 -6.88 6.20 5.96
N MET A 33 -5.99 5.74 5.07
CA MET A 33 -6.18 4.50 4.31
C MET A 33 -6.42 3.31 5.25
N PHE A 34 -5.61 3.17 6.30
CA PHE A 34 -5.80 2.08 7.26
C PHE A 34 -7.07 2.26 8.10
N ALA A 35 -7.39 3.48 8.53
CA ALA A 35 -8.64 3.76 9.23
C ALA A 35 -9.87 3.39 8.38
N ASP A 36 -9.86 3.74 7.09
CA ASP A 36 -10.94 3.42 6.16
C ASP A 36 -11.06 1.90 5.95
N VAL A 37 -9.94 1.16 5.84
CA VAL A 37 -9.96 -0.32 5.78
C VAL A 37 -10.58 -0.91 7.06
N LEU A 38 -10.15 -0.46 8.24
CA LEU A 38 -10.63 -0.98 9.52
C LEU A 38 -12.11 -0.65 9.77
N ASN A 39 -12.54 0.54 9.34
CA ASN A 39 -13.94 0.98 9.43
C ASN A 39 -14.80 0.48 8.27
N LYS A 40 -14.22 -0.25 7.32
CA LYS A 40 -14.90 -0.76 6.12
C LYS A 40 -15.52 0.35 5.26
N ASP A 41 -14.90 1.54 5.26
CA ASP A 41 -15.27 2.67 4.42
C ASP A 41 -14.68 2.51 3.01
N PHE A 42 -15.22 1.54 2.28
CA PHE A 42 -14.74 1.20 0.94
C PHE A 42 -15.02 2.29 -0.11
N GLU A 43 -16.02 3.15 0.12
CA GLU A 43 -16.26 4.30 -0.74
C GLU A 43 -15.14 5.33 -0.63
N SER A 44 -14.68 5.58 0.59
CA SER A 44 -13.52 6.43 0.83
C SER A 44 -12.24 5.84 0.23
N LEU A 45 -12.01 4.52 0.36
CA LEU A 45 -10.87 3.87 -0.30
C LEU A 45 -10.90 4.00 -1.82
N LEU A 46 -12.08 3.89 -2.42
CA LEU A 46 -12.25 4.15 -3.85
C LEU A 46 -11.97 5.61 -4.20
N ASN A 47 -12.35 6.58 -3.36
CA ASN A 47 -11.99 7.99 -3.58
C ASN A 47 -10.48 8.23 -3.57
N MET A 48 -9.72 7.43 -2.80
CA MET A 48 -8.26 7.51 -2.76
C MET A 48 -7.59 6.79 -3.93
N THR A 49 -8.32 6.00 -4.72
CA THR A 49 -7.74 5.23 -5.83
C THR A 49 -7.44 6.13 -7.03
N HIS A 50 -6.32 5.88 -7.71
CA HIS A 50 -5.93 6.66 -8.89
C HIS A 50 -7.06 6.70 -9.95
N PRO A 51 -7.48 7.90 -10.43
CA PRO A 51 -8.69 8.05 -11.24
C PRO A 51 -8.68 7.26 -12.54
N LYS A 52 -7.51 7.10 -13.16
CA LYS A 52 -7.31 6.29 -14.38
C LYS A 52 -7.70 4.81 -14.24
N VAL A 53 -7.81 4.28 -13.02
CA VAL A 53 -8.38 2.94 -12.79
C VAL A 53 -9.84 2.90 -13.23
N PHE A 54 -10.59 4.00 -13.04
CA PHE A 54 -12.01 4.09 -13.38
C PHE A 54 -12.31 4.20 -14.87
N ASP A 55 -11.30 4.54 -15.68
CA ASP A 55 -11.40 4.48 -17.15
C ASP A 55 -11.53 3.04 -17.65
N LEU A 56 -11.11 2.07 -16.83
CA LEU A 56 -11.06 0.64 -17.16
C LEU A 56 -12.15 -0.15 -16.45
N VAL A 57 -12.38 0.15 -15.17
CA VAL A 57 -13.44 -0.46 -14.36
C VAL A 57 -14.23 0.64 -13.63
N PRO A 58 -15.51 0.86 -13.95
CA PRO A 58 -16.31 1.88 -13.29
C PRO A 58 -16.34 1.72 -11.76
N LYS A 59 -16.34 2.84 -11.04
CA LYS A 59 -16.28 2.86 -9.58
C LYS A 59 -17.41 2.07 -8.92
N GLU A 60 -18.60 2.17 -9.50
CA GLU A 60 -19.81 1.50 -9.04
C GLU A 60 -19.69 -0.02 -9.15
N GLN A 61 -18.89 -0.52 -10.10
CA GLN A 61 -18.61 -1.94 -10.26
C GLN A 61 -17.52 -2.43 -9.31
N MET A 62 -16.60 -1.55 -8.89
CA MET A 62 -15.52 -1.93 -7.96
C MET A 62 -15.98 -2.02 -6.51
N LEU A 63 -16.94 -1.21 -6.08
CA LEU A 63 -17.45 -1.25 -4.71
C LEU A 63 -17.90 -2.65 -4.23
N PRO A 64 -18.75 -3.39 -4.98
CA PRO A 64 -19.13 -4.74 -4.57
C PRO A 64 -17.96 -5.73 -4.58
N ILE A 65 -16.97 -5.53 -5.47
CA ILE A 65 -15.76 -6.39 -5.54
C ILE A 65 -14.91 -6.21 -4.28
N ILE A 66 -14.64 -4.96 -3.88
CA ILE A 66 -13.85 -4.65 -2.68
C ILE A 66 -14.58 -5.17 -1.43
N LYS A 67 -15.89 -4.93 -1.31
CA LYS A 67 -16.69 -5.48 -0.21
C LYS A 67 -16.59 -7.00 -0.14
N SER A 68 -16.82 -7.70 -1.26
CA SER A 68 -16.68 -9.16 -1.32
C SER A 68 -15.27 -9.64 -0.94
N THR A 69 -14.23 -8.87 -1.25
CA THR A 69 -12.84 -9.25 -0.94
C THR A 69 -12.52 -9.11 0.54
N PHE A 70 -12.97 -8.01 1.17
CA PHE A 70 -12.60 -7.65 2.54
C PHE A 70 -13.61 -8.09 3.61
N GLU A 71 -14.85 -8.34 3.23
CA GLU A 71 -15.91 -8.85 4.12
C GLU A 71 -16.23 -10.33 3.87
N GLY A 72 -15.88 -10.83 2.68
CA GLY A 72 -16.27 -12.14 2.20
C GLY A 72 -17.58 -12.15 1.41
N ASN A 73 -18.02 -13.34 1.03
CA ASN A 73 -19.21 -13.61 0.23
C ASN A 73 -19.81 -14.96 0.65
N ASP A 74 -20.64 -15.58 -0.18
CA ASP A 74 -21.27 -16.86 0.15
C ASP A 74 -20.28 -18.04 0.21
N GLU A 75 -19.07 -17.88 -0.32
CA GLU A 75 -18.03 -18.92 -0.34
C GLU A 75 -17.07 -18.82 0.85
N PHE A 76 -16.76 -17.61 1.30
CA PHE A 76 -15.82 -17.37 2.40
C PHE A 76 -16.18 -16.13 3.23
N SER A 77 -15.67 -16.05 4.46
CA SER A 77 -15.63 -14.81 5.25
C SER A 77 -14.20 -14.38 5.51
N VAL A 78 -13.99 -13.07 5.62
CA VAL A 78 -12.69 -12.47 5.95
C VAL A 78 -12.82 -11.64 7.22
N GLU A 79 -11.89 -11.85 8.14
CA GLU A 79 -11.73 -11.01 9.33
C GLU A 79 -10.38 -10.33 9.28
N LEU A 80 -10.40 -9.00 9.33
CA LEU A 80 -9.19 -8.19 9.46
C LEU A 80 -8.81 -8.04 10.93
N PRO A 81 -7.51 -7.88 11.24
CA PRO A 81 -7.07 -7.40 12.55
C PRO A 81 -7.77 -6.10 12.92
N LYS A 82 -7.98 -5.88 14.22
CA LYS A 82 -8.61 -4.65 14.73
C LYS A 82 -7.66 -3.45 14.79
N GLU A 83 -6.36 -3.70 14.60
CA GLU A 83 -5.30 -2.71 14.74
C GLU A 83 -4.65 -2.44 13.39
N THR A 84 -4.20 -1.20 13.21
CA THR A 84 -3.37 -0.81 12.06
C THR A 84 -2.07 -1.61 12.07
N PRO A 85 -1.68 -2.25 10.96
CA PRO A 85 -0.41 -2.96 10.90
C PRO A 85 0.75 -1.98 11.07
N SER A 86 1.87 -2.48 11.59
CA SER A 86 3.12 -1.73 11.53
C SER A 86 3.49 -1.48 10.07
N TYR A 87 3.71 -0.21 9.73
CA TYR A 87 4.04 0.21 8.37
C TYR A 87 5.29 1.10 8.35
N LYS A 88 5.92 1.19 7.19
CA LYS A 88 7.02 2.11 6.90
C LYS A 88 6.67 2.95 5.68
N ILE A 89 6.99 4.23 5.76
CA ILE A 89 6.88 5.17 4.65
C ILE A 89 8.31 5.50 4.21
N SER A 90 8.57 5.46 2.91
CA SER A 90 9.81 6.02 2.36
C SER A 90 9.84 7.54 2.52
N GLU A 91 10.94 8.17 2.13
CA GLU A 91 10.90 9.59 1.78
C GLU A 91 9.97 9.85 0.58
N VAL A 92 9.60 11.11 0.38
CA VAL A 92 8.89 11.57 -0.82
C VAL A 92 9.91 11.81 -1.94
N PHE A 93 9.77 11.04 -3.02
CA PHE A 93 10.56 11.16 -4.22
C PHE A 93 9.89 12.08 -5.23
N LYS A 94 10.71 12.69 -6.10
CA LYS A 94 10.24 13.46 -7.24
C LYS A 94 10.55 12.72 -8.53
N GLY A 95 9.53 12.54 -9.36
CA GLY A 95 9.67 12.01 -10.70
C GLY A 95 10.29 13.03 -11.65
N LYS A 96 10.65 12.57 -12.85
CA LYS A 96 11.27 13.41 -13.88
C LYS A 96 10.25 14.28 -14.62
N ASN A 97 8.99 13.85 -14.67
CA ASN A 97 7.93 14.41 -15.53
C ASN A 97 6.62 14.58 -14.74
N ASN A 98 5.68 15.36 -15.30
CA ASN A 98 4.27 15.51 -14.87
C ASN A 98 4.06 15.97 -13.41
N ASN A 99 5.02 16.72 -12.85
CA ASN A 99 5.01 17.11 -11.44
C ASN A 99 4.85 15.92 -10.47
N LEU A 100 5.32 14.74 -10.88
CA LEU A 100 5.17 13.52 -10.11
C LEU A 100 5.91 13.63 -8.77
N GLU A 101 5.16 13.47 -7.68
CA GLU A 101 5.68 13.19 -6.35
C GLU A 101 5.12 11.85 -5.88
N TYR A 102 5.95 11.00 -5.26
CA TYR A 102 5.52 9.68 -4.81
C TYR A 102 6.25 9.21 -3.56
N ALA A 103 5.59 8.32 -2.81
CA ALA A 103 6.15 7.64 -1.66
C ALA A 103 5.70 6.18 -1.63
N PHE A 104 6.55 5.33 -1.11
CA PHE A 104 6.30 3.90 -0.93
C PHE A 104 5.90 3.62 0.50
N VAL A 105 4.83 2.84 0.65
CA VAL A 105 4.32 2.40 1.95
C VAL A 105 4.39 0.89 2.00
N THR A 106 5.10 0.37 2.98
CA THR A 106 5.30 -1.07 3.17
C THR A 106 4.76 -1.53 4.50
N TYR A 107 4.09 -2.68 4.49
CA TYR A 107 3.47 -3.27 5.67
C TYR A 107 3.24 -4.76 5.45
N ASP A 108 3.06 -5.49 6.54
CA ASP A 108 2.54 -6.84 6.51
C ASP A 108 1.03 -6.80 6.68
N MET A 109 0.31 -7.60 5.89
CA MET A 109 -1.14 -7.70 5.97
C MET A 109 -1.52 -9.07 6.53
N ALA A 110 -2.16 -9.07 7.69
CA ALA A 110 -2.72 -10.26 8.28
C ALA A 110 -4.25 -10.27 8.10
N MET A 111 -4.84 -11.45 7.96
CA MET A 111 -6.28 -11.65 7.99
C MET A 111 -6.60 -13.10 8.35
N ASN A 112 -7.81 -13.35 8.84
CA ASN A 112 -8.35 -14.70 8.97
C ASN A 112 -9.35 -14.94 7.86
N MET A 113 -9.25 -16.09 7.23
CA MET A 113 -10.18 -16.53 6.19
C MET A 113 -10.87 -17.81 6.64
N THR A 114 -12.20 -17.85 6.49
CA THR A 114 -13.01 -19.04 6.78
C THR A 114 -13.83 -19.41 5.56
N PHE A 115 -13.65 -20.63 5.06
CA PHE A 115 -14.40 -21.18 3.95
C PHE A 115 -15.74 -21.71 4.45
N LYS A 116 -16.84 -21.30 3.81
CA LYS A 116 -18.21 -21.63 4.24
C LYS A 116 -18.69 -22.97 3.72
N LYS A 117 -18.20 -23.40 2.55
CA LYS A 117 -18.67 -24.59 1.82
C LYS A 117 -17.57 -25.60 1.51
N GLN A 118 -16.38 -25.39 2.09
CA GLN A 118 -15.21 -26.22 1.84
C GLN A 118 -14.50 -26.53 3.14
N GLU A 119 -14.17 -27.80 3.34
CA GLU A 119 -13.25 -28.27 4.35
C GLU A 119 -12.01 -28.86 3.68
N PHE A 120 -10.90 -28.83 4.39
CA PHE A 120 -9.59 -29.32 3.96
C PHE A 120 -9.17 -30.40 4.95
N ASP A 121 -8.95 -31.61 4.44
CA ASP A 121 -8.28 -32.67 5.18
C ASP A 121 -6.76 -32.39 5.26
N GLU A 122 -6.03 -33.22 6.01
CA GLU A 122 -4.60 -33.01 6.25
C GLU A 122 -3.76 -33.09 4.97
N GLU A 123 -4.18 -33.86 3.96
CA GLU A 123 -3.49 -33.94 2.67
C GLU A 123 -3.73 -32.66 1.86
N SER A 124 -4.97 -32.21 1.77
CA SER A 124 -5.37 -30.98 1.09
C SER A 124 -4.70 -29.75 1.69
N LYS A 125 -4.60 -29.69 3.03
CA LYS A 125 -3.87 -28.62 3.74
C LYS A 125 -2.40 -28.59 3.33
N LYS A 126 -1.73 -29.75 3.31
CA LYS A 126 -0.32 -29.87 2.91
C LYS A 126 -0.06 -29.44 1.47
N MET A 127 -1.02 -29.67 0.57
CA MET A 127 -0.94 -29.20 -0.83
C MET A 127 -1.22 -27.70 -0.95
N MET A 128 -2.16 -27.15 -0.17
CA MET A 128 -2.59 -25.76 -0.27
C MET A 128 -1.52 -24.77 0.24
N ILE A 129 -0.87 -25.08 1.36
CA ILE A 129 0.15 -24.21 1.98
C ILE A 129 1.23 -23.76 0.97
N PRO A 130 1.92 -24.65 0.22
CA PRO A 130 2.95 -24.22 -0.73
C PRO A 130 2.38 -23.44 -1.91
N ILE A 131 1.15 -23.71 -2.35
CA ILE A 131 0.48 -22.96 -3.43
C ILE A 131 0.24 -21.51 -2.99
N MET A 132 -0.34 -21.33 -1.80
CA MET A 132 -0.57 -19.99 -1.22
C MET A 132 0.75 -19.26 -1.00
N LYS A 133 1.79 -19.97 -0.52
CA LYS A 133 3.12 -19.40 -0.34
C LYS A 133 3.74 -18.91 -1.66
N ALA A 134 3.55 -19.66 -2.75
CA ALA A 134 4.01 -19.24 -4.08
C ALA A 134 3.30 -17.96 -4.56
N GLN A 135 2.09 -17.68 -4.07
CA GLN A 135 1.35 -16.44 -4.32
C GLN A 135 1.71 -15.31 -3.33
N GLY A 136 2.68 -15.52 -2.44
CA GLY A 136 3.10 -14.55 -1.44
C GLY A 136 2.21 -14.50 -0.19
N MET A 137 1.48 -15.58 0.08
CA MET A 137 0.65 -15.76 1.28
C MET A 137 1.24 -16.84 2.18
N ASP A 138 1.77 -16.45 3.33
CA ASP A 138 2.10 -17.39 4.41
C ASP A 138 0.79 -17.76 5.12
N VAL A 139 0.36 -19.02 5.00
CA VAL A 139 -0.91 -19.50 5.58
C VAL A 139 -0.69 -20.52 6.68
N THR A 140 -1.53 -20.46 7.71
CA THR A 140 -1.57 -21.46 8.79
C THR A 140 -3.02 -21.82 9.06
N PHE A 141 -3.38 -23.09 8.84
CA PHE A 141 -4.73 -23.58 9.15
C PHE A 141 -4.97 -23.57 10.66
N THR A 142 -6.11 -23.03 11.08
CA THR A 142 -6.58 -23.01 12.47
C THR A 142 -7.70 -24.03 12.71
N SER A 143 -8.35 -24.50 11.64
CA SER A 143 -9.35 -25.57 11.65
C SER A 143 -9.37 -26.34 10.31
N SER A 144 -10.39 -27.17 10.07
CA SER A 144 -10.63 -27.81 8.77
C SER A 144 -11.01 -26.82 7.67
N ASN A 145 -11.53 -25.63 8.00
CA ASN A 145 -12.04 -24.68 7.01
C ASN A 145 -11.54 -23.24 7.23
N SER A 146 -10.68 -23.02 8.23
CA SER A 146 -10.20 -21.67 8.57
C SER A 146 -8.69 -21.61 8.59
N MET A 147 -8.15 -20.45 8.19
CA MET A 147 -6.72 -20.19 8.15
C MET A 147 -6.40 -18.74 8.50
N ASN A 148 -5.27 -18.56 9.17
CA ASN A 148 -4.61 -17.28 9.27
C ASN A 148 -3.78 -17.09 8.00
N VAL A 149 -3.88 -15.92 7.39
CA VAL A 149 -3.16 -15.53 6.19
C VAL A 149 -2.28 -14.33 6.52
N LEU A 150 -1.01 -14.41 6.17
CA LEU A 150 -0.05 -13.32 6.30
C LEU A 150 0.59 -13.04 4.94
N MET A 151 0.33 -11.86 4.40
CA MET A 151 0.97 -11.35 3.20
C MET A 151 2.07 -10.37 3.60
N ARG A 152 3.31 -10.79 3.43
CA ARG A 152 4.46 -9.98 3.83
C ARG A 152 4.81 -8.94 2.79
N ASP A 153 5.44 -7.86 3.25
CA ASP A 153 6.09 -6.87 2.38
C ASP A 153 5.12 -6.29 1.33
N ARG A 154 3.84 -6.10 1.69
CA ARG A 154 2.89 -5.40 0.83
C ARG A 154 3.45 -4.04 0.50
N LEU A 155 3.30 -3.62 -0.75
CA LEU A 155 3.78 -2.34 -1.23
C LEU A 155 2.61 -1.57 -1.83
N THR A 156 2.39 -0.38 -1.29
CA THR A 156 1.42 0.59 -1.78
C THR A 156 2.18 1.84 -2.21
N ILE A 157 1.78 2.42 -3.34
CA ILE A 157 2.36 3.63 -3.92
C ILE A 157 1.37 4.76 -3.69
N PHE A 158 1.80 5.76 -2.92
CA PHE A 158 1.11 7.04 -2.86
C PHE A 158 1.76 7.95 -3.89
N LEU A 159 0.96 8.57 -4.74
CA LEU A 159 1.46 9.50 -5.76
C LEU A 159 0.53 10.68 -5.95
N LYS A 160 1.08 11.78 -6.43
CA LYS A 160 0.33 12.88 -7.05
C LYS A 160 1.08 13.36 -8.28
N GLU A 161 0.31 13.75 -9.29
CA GLU A 161 0.82 14.25 -10.56
C GLU A 161 -0.25 15.12 -11.23
N ASP A 162 0.06 15.67 -12.41
CA ASP A 162 -0.88 16.49 -13.18
C ASP A 162 -2.22 15.78 -13.42
N ALA A 163 -2.19 14.47 -13.71
CA ALA A 163 -3.38 13.65 -13.96
C ALA A 163 -4.27 13.48 -12.72
N THR A 164 -3.70 13.62 -11.52
CA THR A 164 -4.42 13.55 -10.24
C THR A 164 -4.76 14.94 -9.71
N LYS A 165 -4.59 16.00 -10.52
CA LYS A 165 -4.78 17.40 -10.12
C LYS A 165 -3.96 17.78 -8.89
N ASN A 166 -2.78 17.17 -8.74
CA ASN A 166 -1.89 17.32 -7.58
C ASN A 166 -2.49 16.83 -6.25
N GLU A 167 -3.53 16.00 -6.28
CA GLU A 167 -4.05 15.31 -5.10
C GLU A 167 -3.36 13.95 -4.94
N TRP A 168 -3.08 13.58 -3.69
CA TRP A 168 -2.51 12.27 -3.36
C TRP A 168 -3.53 11.16 -3.60
N VAL A 169 -3.15 10.20 -4.42
CA VAL A 169 -3.91 8.98 -4.70
C VAL A 169 -3.04 7.75 -4.45
N VAL A 170 -3.70 6.60 -4.48
CA VAL A 170 -3.15 5.32 -4.07
C VAL A 170 -3.22 4.32 -5.23
N VAL A 171 -2.12 3.58 -5.41
CA VAL A 171 -2.04 2.41 -6.29
C VAL A 171 -1.33 1.29 -5.54
N ASN A 172 -1.96 0.13 -5.45
CA ASN A 172 -1.31 -1.07 -4.93
C ASN A 172 -0.28 -1.60 -5.93
N TYR A 173 0.90 -2.00 -5.47
CA TYR A 173 1.88 -2.65 -6.33
C TYR A 173 1.36 -4.02 -6.78
N ASP A 174 1.18 -4.19 -8.08
CA ASP A 174 0.82 -5.48 -8.69
C ASP A 174 1.46 -5.63 -10.07
N ALA A 175 2.64 -6.24 -10.09
CA ALA A 175 3.39 -6.47 -11.33
C ALA A 175 2.73 -7.47 -12.29
N ASN A 176 1.67 -8.17 -11.87
CA ASN A 176 0.93 -9.11 -12.72
C ASN A 176 -0.33 -8.48 -13.33
N SER A 177 -0.73 -7.29 -12.86
CA SER A 177 -1.93 -6.60 -13.33
C SER A 177 -1.64 -5.70 -14.53
N PRO A 178 -2.32 -5.88 -15.68
CA PRO A 178 -2.23 -4.93 -16.79
C PRO A 178 -2.63 -3.50 -16.39
N LEU A 179 -3.56 -3.34 -15.45
CA LEU A 179 -4.00 -2.03 -14.96
C LEU A 179 -2.83 -1.26 -14.34
N PHE A 180 -1.94 -1.96 -13.61
CA PHE A 180 -0.78 -1.35 -12.97
C PHE A 180 0.14 -0.67 -14.00
N TYR A 181 0.38 -1.31 -15.14
CA TYR A 181 1.21 -0.77 -16.23
C TYR A 181 0.50 0.32 -17.05
N GLN A 182 -0.82 0.31 -17.11
CA GLN A 182 -1.59 1.34 -17.81
C GLN A 182 -1.73 2.61 -16.99
N VAL A 183 -1.78 2.49 -15.67
CA VAL A 183 -1.97 3.62 -14.75
C VAL A 183 -0.68 4.40 -14.55
N LEU A 184 0.44 3.72 -14.30
CA LEU A 184 1.69 4.36 -13.88
C LEU A 184 2.61 4.71 -15.06
N SER A 185 3.37 5.79 -14.90
CA SER A 185 4.45 6.14 -15.84
C SER A 185 5.62 5.14 -15.78
N SER A 186 6.39 5.04 -16.87
CA SER A 186 7.55 4.13 -16.93
C SER A 186 8.59 4.40 -15.85
N ASP A 187 8.85 5.68 -15.55
CA ASP A 187 9.78 6.07 -14.49
C ASP A 187 9.31 5.56 -13.11
N LEU A 188 8.02 5.68 -12.81
CA LEU A 188 7.45 5.20 -11.54
C LEU A 188 7.40 3.66 -11.47
N LEU A 189 7.12 3.00 -12.59
CA LEU A 189 7.17 1.53 -12.69
C LEU A 189 8.57 1.00 -12.38
N GLU A 190 9.62 1.62 -12.93
CA GLU A 190 11.01 1.25 -12.67
C GLU A 190 11.40 1.49 -11.21
N ALA A 191 11.02 2.65 -10.64
CA ALA A 191 11.26 2.96 -9.24
C ALA A 191 10.56 1.95 -8.31
N ALA A 192 9.29 1.64 -8.58
CA ALA A 192 8.50 0.71 -7.76
C ALA A 192 9.05 -0.71 -7.85
N LYS A 193 9.45 -1.17 -9.04
CA LYS A 193 10.12 -2.47 -9.23
C LYS A 193 11.41 -2.55 -8.41
N THR A 194 12.27 -1.55 -8.53
CA THR A 194 13.55 -1.49 -7.81
C THR A 194 13.33 -1.49 -6.30
N TYR A 195 12.41 -0.67 -5.81
CA TYR A 195 12.06 -0.61 -4.39
C TYR A 195 11.54 -1.95 -3.88
N LYS A 196 10.62 -2.60 -4.61
CA LYS A 196 10.11 -3.93 -4.25
C LYS A 196 11.21 -4.99 -4.23
N GLN A 197 12.11 -5.00 -5.21
CA GLN A 197 13.24 -5.95 -5.24
C GLN A 197 14.16 -5.78 -4.03
N ASN A 198 14.49 -4.53 -3.67
CA ASN A 198 15.29 -4.23 -2.49
C ASN A 198 14.58 -4.68 -1.21
N LEU A 199 13.27 -4.42 -1.10
CA LEU A 199 12.46 -4.88 0.04
C LEU A 199 12.52 -6.41 0.20
N MET A 200 12.33 -7.15 -0.90
CA MET A 200 12.39 -8.62 -0.87
C MET A 200 13.78 -9.13 -0.48
N PHE A 201 14.85 -8.46 -0.93
CA PHE A 201 16.21 -8.82 -0.57
C PHE A 201 16.48 -8.60 0.93
N GLU A 202 16.04 -7.49 1.49
CA GLU A 202 16.15 -7.22 2.92
C GLU A 202 15.33 -8.20 3.77
N SER A 203 14.14 -8.59 3.33
CA SER A 203 13.35 -9.62 4.01
C SER A 203 14.02 -10.98 3.97
N LYS A 204 14.60 -11.36 2.82
CA LYS A 204 15.38 -12.61 2.70
C LYS A 204 16.55 -12.64 3.68
N LYS A 205 17.33 -11.56 3.78
CA LYS A 205 18.44 -11.46 4.75
C LYS A 205 17.99 -11.69 6.19
N LYS A 206 16.82 -11.19 6.58
CA LYS A 206 16.27 -11.39 7.94
C LYS A 206 15.86 -12.83 8.21
N THR A 207 15.49 -13.58 7.19
CA THR A 207 15.11 -15.00 7.34
C THR A 207 16.31 -15.96 7.35
N GLU A 208 17.49 -15.48 6.92
CA GLU A 208 18.73 -16.26 6.88
C GLU A 208 19.62 -16.09 8.13
N ASN A 209 19.29 -15.13 9.02
CA ASN A 209 19.96 -14.88 10.29
C ASN A 209 19.09 -15.29 11.47
#